data_AF-A0A6G4ZUC2-F1
#
_entry.id   AF-A0A6G4ZUC2-F1
#
_cell.length_a   1.000
_cell.length_b   1.000
_cell.length_c   1.000
_cell.angle_alpha   90.00
_cell.angle_beta   90.00
_cell.angle_gamma   90.00
#
_symmetry.space_group_name_H-M   'P 1'
#
loop_
_entity.id
_entity.type
_entity.pdbx_description
1 polymer ?
#
loop_
_entity_poly.entity_id
_entity_poly.type
_entity_poly.pdbx_seq_one_letter_code
_entity_poly.pdbx_strand_id
1 'polypeptide(L)'
;MNFEVLALLLVLLDPTMSNSTPSCNVKGQKDIDWDKLASKRWYAALDALQYSKYKICNERLFFPKDGEVVSTINPTAQGTDSWNETLKEGKLESDRIRFPEYPRGYRIQHVRTHYYQIVDTDYDTWAIEHICSERGSNFVLLLSRKMKDVPNDVMWKVRRSIRKAGVIKGSTWFASGCLTGKGSEDFINNLSLVRGPL
;
A
#
# COMPACT_ATOMS: atom_id res chain seq x y z
N MET A 1 8.82 -47.58 19.21
CA MET A 1 9.20 -46.40 18.40
C MET A 1 8.02 -45.44 18.45
N ASN A 2 8.14 -44.39 19.28
CA ASN A 2 6.99 -43.62 19.75
C ASN A 2 6.46 -42.68 18.65
N PHE A 3 5.21 -42.91 18.25
CA PHE A 3 4.47 -42.06 17.30
C PHE A 3 4.44 -40.58 17.71
N GLU A 4 4.57 -40.29 18.99
CA GLU A 4 4.57 -38.92 19.52
C GLU A 4 5.80 -38.09 19.11
N VAL A 5 6.96 -38.73 18.84
CA VAL A 5 8.17 -38.03 18.39
C VAL A 5 8.06 -37.64 16.91
N LEU A 6 7.30 -38.38 16.11
CA LEU A 6 7.10 -38.11 14.69
C LEU A 6 6.16 -36.90 14.46
N ALA A 7 5.15 -36.73 15.33
CA ALA A 7 4.26 -35.58 15.29
C ALA A 7 4.97 -34.27 15.66
N LEU A 8 5.91 -34.32 16.62
CA LEU A 8 6.72 -33.15 17.00
C LEU A 8 7.69 -32.71 15.89
N LEU A 9 8.24 -33.65 15.12
CA LEU A 9 9.13 -33.36 13.99
C LEU A 9 8.39 -32.77 12.77
N LEU A 10 7.10 -33.07 12.60
CA LEU A 10 6.26 -32.47 11.55
C LEU A 10 5.82 -31.03 11.89
N VAL A 11 5.74 -30.67 13.17
CA VAL A 11 5.48 -29.27 13.60
C VAL A 11 6.72 -28.38 13.46
N LEU A 12 7.93 -28.97 13.50
CA LEU A 12 9.21 -28.24 13.36
C LEU A 12 9.65 -28.02 11.91
N LEU A 13 8.94 -28.59 10.94
CA LEU A 13 9.16 -28.42 9.51
C LEU A 13 7.96 -27.73 8.85
N ASP A 14 7.39 -26.71 9.49
CA ASP A 14 6.33 -25.91 8.88
C ASP A 14 6.94 -25.09 7.71
N PRO A 15 6.77 -25.48 6.43
CA PRO A 15 7.36 -24.79 5.30
C PRO A 15 6.51 -23.57 4.91
N THR A 16 5.59 -23.11 5.79
CA THR A 16 4.64 -22.04 5.48
C THR A 16 5.22 -20.63 5.58
N MET A 17 6.52 -20.48 5.88
CA MET A 17 7.31 -19.33 5.42
C MET A 17 7.71 -19.43 3.93
N SER A 18 7.00 -20.24 3.14
CA SER A 18 6.92 -20.03 1.70
C SER A 18 6.47 -18.59 1.46
N ASN A 19 7.39 -17.80 0.89
CA ASN A 19 7.19 -16.45 0.36
C ASN A 19 6.13 -16.48 -0.76
N SER A 20 4.89 -16.80 -0.42
CA SER A 20 3.76 -16.64 -1.33
C SER A 20 3.55 -15.14 -1.49
N THR A 21 4.07 -14.58 -2.56
CA THR A 21 3.83 -13.19 -2.95
C THR A 21 2.33 -12.93 -2.84
N PRO A 22 1.86 -11.91 -2.10
CA PRO A 22 0.44 -11.65 -1.95
C PRO A 22 -0.19 -11.54 -3.33
N SER A 23 -1.14 -12.46 -3.64
CA SER A 23 -1.82 -12.46 -4.93
C SER A 23 -2.54 -11.14 -5.11
N CYS A 24 -2.49 -10.55 -6.31
CA CYS A 24 -3.25 -9.34 -6.66
C CYS A 24 -4.77 -9.56 -6.74
N ASN A 25 -5.30 -10.57 -6.05
CA ASN A 25 -6.72 -10.88 -5.95
C ASN A 25 -7.34 -10.09 -4.79
N VAL A 26 -7.34 -8.76 -4.91
CA VAL A 26 -7.87 -7.83 -3.90
C VAL A 26 -9.10 -7.16 -4.47
N LYS A 27 -10.21 -7.16 -3.73
CA LYS A 27 -11.45 -6.48 -4.13
C LYS A 27 -11.31 -4.98 -3.87
N GLY A 28 -11.21 -4.19 -4.94
CA GLY A 28 -11.31 -2.73 -4.87
C GLY A 28 -12.73 -2.26 -4.58
N GLN A 29 -12.86 -0.98 -4.24
CA GLN A 29 -14.14 -0.30 -4.24
C GLN A 29 -14.59 -0.13 -5.70
N LYS A 30 -15.84 -0.53 -5.96
CA LYS A 30 -16.45 -0.40 -7.28
C LYS A 30 -16.87 1.04 -7.53
N ASP A 31 -16.84 1.45 -8.79
CA ASP A 31 -17.35 2.74 -9.26
C ASP A 31 -16.73 3.92 -8.49
N ILE A 32 -15.40 3.99 -8.51
CA ILE A 32 -14.64 5.06 -7.87
C ILE A 32 -14.98 6.40 -8.52
N ASP A 33 -15.43 7.35 -7.69
CA ASP A 33 -15.49 8.76 -8.04
C ASP A 33 -14.07 9.35 -8.08
N TRP A 34 -13.41 9.19 -9.23
CA TRP A 34 -12.04 9.65 -9.46
C TRP A 34 -11.93 11.17 -9.42
N ASP A 35 -12.98 11.91 -9.77
CA ASP A 35 -13.00 13.36 -9.74
C ASP A 35 -12.92 13.89 -8.30
N LYS A 36 -13.63 13.24 -7.36
CA LYS A 36 -13.47 13.56 -5.94
C LYS A 36 -12.05 13.33 -5.44
N LEU A 37 -11.40 12.23 -5.85
CA LEU A 37 -10.02 11.95 -5.47
C LEU A 37 -9.03 12.96 -6.09
N ALA A 38 -9.27 13.37 -7.33
CA ALA A 38 -8.44 14.32 -8.07
C ALA A 38 -8.49 15.75 -7.50
N SER A 39 -9.53 16.08 -6.74
CA SER A 39 -9.69 17.41 -6.15
C SER A 39 -8.63 17.76 -5.09
N LYS A 40 -7.78 16.80 -4.70
CA LYS A 40 -6.86 16.93 -3.56
C LYS A 40 -5.51 16.29 -3.83
N ARG A 41 -4.51 16.79 -3.10
CA ARG A 41 -3.24 16.13 -2.91
C ARG A 41 -3.34 15.11 -1.79
N TRP A 42 -2.80 13.93 -2.02
CA TRP A 42 -2.81 12.83 -1.07
C TRP A 42 -1.39 12.53 -0.59
N TYR A 43 -1.25 12.19 0.68
CA TYR A 43 0.03 11.95 1.33
C TYR A 43 0.09 10.49 1.79
N ALA A 44 1.06 9.73 1.29
CA ALA A 44 1.26 8.33 1.66
C ALA A 44 1.78 8.23 3.09
N ALA A 45 0.90 8.21 4.08
CA ALA A 45 1.23 8.21 5.50
C ALA A 45 1.84 6.89 5.96
N LEU A 46 1.30 5.77 5.47
CA LEU A 46 1.77 4.42 5.76
C LEU A 46 1.95 3.65 4.43
N ASP A 47 3.06 2.94 4.26
CA ASP A 47 3.41 2.22 3.03
C ASP A 47 4.16 0.91 3.35
N ALA A 48 4.09 -0.09 2.47
CA ALA A 48 4.86 -1.33 2.53
C ALA A 48 6.36 -1.14 2.19
N LEU A 49 6.74 0.00 1.61
CA LEU A 49 8.09 0.24 1.13
C LEU A 49 9.12 0.47 2.25
N GLN A 50 10.35 -0.02 1.99
CA GLN A 50 11.56 0.26 2.76
C GLN A 50 11.96 1.76 2.78
N TYR A 51 11.26 2.63 2.05
CA TYR A 51 11.53 4.08 2.02
C TYR A 51 11.16 4.79 3.32
N SER A 52 10.35 4.15 4.17
CA SER A 52 10.08 4.57 5.53
C SER A 52 11.35 4.77 6.37
N LYS A 53 12.40 3.97 6.12
CA LYS A 53 13.71 4.12 6.77
C LYS A 53 14.35 5.48 6.47
N TYR A 54 14.04 6.06 5.31
CA TYR A 54 14.59 7.32 4.82
C TYR A 54 13.68 8.51 5.09
N LYS A 55 12.57 8.32 5.81
CA LYS A 55 11.56 9.36 6.08
C LYS A 55 11.15 10.11 4.81
N ILE A 56 11.03 9.42 3.69
CA ILE A 56 10.61 10.04 2.43
C ILE A 56 9.10 10.31 2.49
N CYS A 57 8.64 11.49 2.09
CA CYS A 57 7.23 11.78 1.92
C CYS A 57 6.84 11.60 0.45
N ASN A 58 6.01 10.59 0.17
CA ASN A 58 5.47 10.35 -1.16
C ASN A 58 4.06 10.93 -1.26
N GLU A 59 3.86 11.77 -2.25
CA GLU A 59 2.61 12.48 -2.51
C GLU A 59 1.96 11.88 -3.77
N ARG A 60 0.64 11.72 -3.75
CA ARG A 60 -0.18 11.19 -4.85
C ARG A 60 -1.06 12.32 -5.39
N LEU A 61 -1.04 12.47 -6.71
CA LEU A 61 -1.98 13.29 -7.47
C LEU A 61 -2.63 12.39 -8.52
N PHE A 62 -3.95 12.47 -8.63
CA PHE A 62 -4.74 11.71 -9.58
C PHE A 62 -5.26 12.67 -10.67
N PHE A 63 -5.09 12.30 -11.94
CA PHE A 63 -5.60 13.06 -13.09
C PHE A 63 -6.50 12.15 -13.92
N PRO A 64 -7.81 12.07 -13.60
CA PRO A 64 -8.71 11.08 -14.16
C PRO A 64 -8.91 11.23 -15.66
N LYS A 65 -8.99 12.48 -16.15
CA LYS A 65 -9.18 12.77 -17.58
C LYS A 65 -8.05 12.24 -18.45
N ASP A 66 -6.84 12.22 -17.89
CA ASP A 66 -5.62 11.79 -18.56
C ASP A 66 -5.28 10.32 -18.22
N GLY A 67 -5.97 9.72 -17.25
CA GLY A 67 -5.69 8.37 -16.77
C GLY A 67 -4.38 8.26 -16.00
N GLU A 68 -3.90 9.36 -15.44
CA GLU A 68 -2.56 9.46 -14.88
C GLU A 68 -2.56 9.43 -13.36
N VAL A 69 -1.48 8.86 -12.81
CA VAL A 69 -1.11 9.02 -11.40
C VAL A 69 0.30 9.58 -11.33
N VAL A 70 0.43 10.74 -10.69
CA VAL A 70 1.73 11.35 -10.39
C VAL A 70 2.11 11.01 -8.96
N SER A 71 3.30 10.44 -8.81
CA SER A 71 3.94 10.19 -7.51
C SER A 71 5.08 11.19 -7.34
N THR A 72 4.91 12.18 -6.47
CA THR A 72 5.97 13.16 -6.16
C THR A 72 6.68 12.72 -4.89
N ILE A 73 7.99 12.50 -4.97
CA ILE A 73 8.80 12.02 -3.85
C ILE A 73 9.60 13.19 -3.27
N ASN A 74 9.11 13.74 -2.17
CA ASN A 74 9.81 14.80 -1.43
C ASN A 74 10.66 14.15 -0.32
N PRO A 75 12.01 14.12 -0.44
CA PRO A 75 12.85 13.72 0.68
C PRO A 75 12.69 14.77 1.78
N THR A 76 12.34 14.37 3.00
CA THR A 76 12.33 15.30 4.14
C THR A 76 13.72 15.49 4.76
N ALA A 77 14.74 14.78 4.27
CA ALA A 77 16.13 14.95 4.69
C ALA A 77 16.82 16.04 3.85
N GLN A 78 17.38 17.05 4.51
CA GLN A 78 18.23 18.06 3.84
C GLN A 78 19.45 17.38 3.20
N GLY A 79 19.72 17.69 1.94
CA GLY A 79 20.96 17.29 1.25
C GLY A 79 20.85 16.13 0.26
N THR A 80 19.65 15.59 0.01
CA THR A 80 19.42 14.68 -1.12
C THR A 80 18.63 15.42 -2.19
N ASP A 81 19.16 15.47 -3.42
CA ASP A 81 18.42 15.93 -4.60
C ASP A 81 17.01 15.32 -4.57
N SER A 82 15.98 16.16 -4.72
CA SER A 82 14.59 15.73 -4.77
C SER A 82 14.47 14.58 -5.77
N TRP A 83 14.10 13.39 -5.31
CA TRP A 83 13.88 12.28 -6.23
C TRP A 83 12.69 12.64 -7.12
N ASN A 84 12.99 12.72 -8.42
CA ASN A 84 12.13 13.19 -9.49
C ASN A 84 10.70 12.67 -9.39
N GLU A 85 9.75 13.56 -9.69
CA GLU A 85 8.35 13.22 -9.93
C GLU A 85 8.28 11.98 -10.84
N THR A 86 7.63 10.94 -10.36
CA THR A 86 7.38 9.74 -11.15
C THR A 86 5.96 9.83 -11.67
N LEU A 87 5.83 10.25 -12.93
CA LEU A 87 4.59 10.17 -13.68
C LEU A 87 4.37 8.74 -14.15
N LYS A 88 3.17 8.20 -13.93
CA LYS A 88 2.72 6.94 -14.52
C LYS A 88 1.41 7.17 -15.25
N GLU A 89 1.46 7.02 -16.56
CA GLU A 89 0.29 7.08 -17.43
C GLU A 89 -0.36 5.70 -17.53
N GLY A 90 -1.65 5.62 -17.23
CA GLY A 90 -2.43 4.39 -17.30
C GLY A 90 -3.76 4.60 -18.01
N LYS A 91 -4.49 3.52 -18.20
CA LYS A 91 -5.88 3.53 -18.63
C LYS A 91 -6.77 3.63 -17.40
N LEU A 92 -7.58 4.68 -17.32
CA LEU A 92 -8.62 4.79 -16.30
C LEU A 92 -9.74 3.78 -16.55
N GLU A 93 -10.08 3.04 -15.50
CA GLU A 93 -11.22 2.12 -15.45
C GLU A 93 -12.10 2.49 -14.25
N SER A 94 -13.31 1.92 -14.16
CA SER A 94 -14.26 2.29 -13.11
C SER A 94 -13.80 1.93 -11.69
N ASP A 95 -12.89 0.98 -11.53
CA ASP A 95 -12.40 0.49 -10.24
C ASP A 95 -10.86 0.59 -10.07
N ARG A 96 -10.12 0.96 -11.12
CA ARG A 96 -8.66 0.98 -11.12
C ARG A 96 -8.08 1.87 -12.21
N ILE A 97 -6.79 2.17 -12.09
CA ILE A 97 -5.95 2.70 -13.18
C ILE A 97 -4.99 1.58 -13.58
N ARG A 98 -5.06 1.14 -14.84
CA ARG A 98 -4.27 0.02 -15.36
C ARG A 98 -3.11 0.53 -16.20
N PHE A 99 -1.90 0.07 -15.92
CA PHE A 99 -0.70 0.53 -16.63
C PHE A 99 -0.34 -0.39 -17.80
N PRO A 100 0.28 0.14 -18.87
CA PRO A 100 0.71 -0.67 -19.99
C PRO A 100 1.80 -1.67 -19.57
N GLU A 101 1.71 -2.88 -20.14
CA GLU A 101 2.78 -3.86 -20.00
C GLU A 101 3.94 -3.51 -20.92
N TYR A 102 5.07 -3.08 -20.35
CA TYR A 102 6.28 -2.83 -21.14
C TYR A 102 6.88 -4.17 -21.63
N PRO A 103 7.39 -4.24 -22.88
CA PRO A 103 8.04 -5.45 -23.40
C PRO A 103 9.16 -5.94 -22.48
N ARG A 104 9.37 -7.27 -22.38
CA ARG A 104 10.56 -7.83 -21.70
C ARG A 104 11.81 -7.31 -22.41
N GLY A 105 12.69 -6.61 -21.69
CA GLY A 105 13.93 -6.03 -22.24
C GLY A 105 14.02 -4.51 -22.11
N TYR A 106 12.92 -3.80 -21.84
CA TYR A 106 12.99 -2.41 -21.37
C TYR A 106 13.64 -2.40 -19.98
N ARG A 107 14.92 -2.03 -19.93
CA ARG A 107 15.71 -1.85 -18.71
C ARG A 107 15.26 -0.59 -17.98
N ILE A 108 14.05 -0.59 -17.45
CA ILE A 108 13.67 0.36 -16.42
C ILE A 108 13.96 -0.34 -15.09
N GLN A 109 14.83 0.24 -14.26
CA GLN A 109 15.23 -0.28 -12.95
C GLN A 109 14.08 -0.29 -11.91
N HIS A 110 12.82 -0.22 -12.35
CA HIS A 110 11.66 -0.02 -11.52
C HIS A 110 10.69 -1.19 -11.62
N VAL A 111 10.11 -1.51 -10.46
CA VAL A 111 9.13 -2.58 -10.30
C VAL A 111 7.94 -2.32 -11.22
N ARG A 112 7.63 -3.26 -12.11
CA ARG A 112 6.49 -3.16 -13.03
C ARG A 112 5.19 -3.13 -12.25
N THR A 113 4.51 -1.99 -12.27
CA THR A 113 3.17 -1.83 -11.69
C THR A 113 2.14 -2.23 -12.74
N HIS A 114 1.23 -3.13 -12.40
CA HIS A 114 0.15 -3.57 -13.30
C HIS A 114 -1.06 -2.64 -13.18
N TYR A 115 -1.44 -2.29 -11.96
CA TYR A 115 -2.54 -1.35 -11.71
C TYR A 115 -2.47 -0.72 -10.32
N TYR A 116 -3.12 0.44 -10.19
CA TYR A 116 -3.54 1.00 -8.91
C TYR A 116 -5.05 0.87 -8.77
N GLN A 117 -5.52 0.53 -7.59
CA GLN A 117 -6.95 0.55 -7.27
C GLN A 117 -7.17 1.14 -5.89
N ILE A 118 -8.31 1.78 -5.68
CA ILE A 118 -8.71 2.21 -4.35
C ILE A 118 -9.51 1.08 -3.71
N VAL A 119 -9.08 0.63 -2.54
CA VAL A 119 -9.75 -0.41 -1.77
C VAL A 119 -10.97 0.16 -1.06
N ASP A 120 -10.81 1.32 -0.46
CA ASP A 120 -11.85 2.06 0.25
C ASP A 120 -11.39 3.51 0.49
N THR A 121 -12.33 4.43 0.59
CA THR A 121 -12.06 5.84 0.86
C THR A 121 -13.32 6.55 1.35
N ASP A 122 -13.15 7.61 2.14
CA ASP A 122 -14.21 8.57 2.42
C ASP A 122 -14.18 9.78 1.47
N TYR A 123 -13.32 9.77 0.45
CA TYR A 123 -13.04 10.85 -0.51
C TYR A 123 -12.51 12.16 0.09
N ASP A 124 -12.48 12.28 1.41
CA ASP A 124 -12.23 13.55 2.07
C ASP A 124 -10.97 13.57 2.91
N THR A 125 -10.73 12.51 3.68
CA THR A 125 -9.70 12.47 4.71
C THR A 125 -8.73 11.32 4.52
N TRP A 126 -9.19 10.15 4.06
CA TRP A 126 -8.34 8.98 3.87
C TRP A 126 -8.74 8.15 2.65
N ALA A 127 -7.76 7.48 2.05
CA ALA A 127 -7.95 6.47 1.03
C ALA A 127 -6.95 5.33 1.20
N ILE A 128 -7.33 4.11 0.84
CA ILE A 128 -6.45 2.95 0.82
C ILE A 128 -6.15 2.62 -0.63
N GLU A 129 -4.92 2.89 -1.04
CA GLU A 129 -4.40 2.50 -2.35
C GLU A 129 -3.89 1.06 -2.26
N HIS A 130 -4.31 0.22 -3.21
CA HIS A 130 -3.69 -1.08 -3.48
C HIS A 130 -2.91 -1.00 -4.79
N ILE A 131 -1.65 -1.40 -4.70
CA ILE A 131 -0.69 -1.44 -5.80
C ILE A 131 -0.44 -2.90 -6.15
N CYS A 132 -0.91 -3.33 -7.32
CA CYS A 132 -0.52 -4.61 -7.88
C CYS A 132 0.69 -4.45 -8.78
N SER A 133 1.71 -5.27 -8.55
CA SER A 133 2.97 -5.24 -9.30
C SER A 133 3.50 -6.66 -9.53
N GLU A 134 4.58 -6.77 -10.29
CA GLU A 134 5.32 -8.04 -10.45
C GLU A 134 5.85 -8.58 -9.11
N ARG A 135 6.04 -7.71 -8.11
CA ARG A 135 6.41 -8.08 -6.73
C ARG A 135 5.20 -8.40 -5.84
N GLY A 136 4.00 -8.44 -6.44
CA GLY A 136 2.74 -8.72 -5.76
C GLY A 136 2.00 -7.47 -5.29
N SER A 137 1.12 -7.71 -4.32
CA SER A 137 0.19 -6.72 -3.76
C SER A 137 0.83 -5.92 -2.62
N ASN A 138 0.85 -4.60 -2.77
CA ASN A 138 1.25 -3.64 -1.73
C ASN A 138 0.10 -2.68 -1.43
N PHE A 139 0.10 -2.10 -0.23
CA PHE A 139 -0.94 -1.18 0.20
C PHE A 139 -0.35 0.09 0.78
N VAL A 140 -1.05 1.19 0.56
CA VAL A 140 -0.65 2.52 1.02
C VAL A 140 -1.85 3.24 1.63
N LEU A 141 -1.66 3.89 2.78
CA LEU A 141 -2.65 4.74 3.41
C LEU A 141 -2.37 6.15 2.94
N LEU A 142 -3.31 6.70 2.20
CA LEU A 142 -3.29 8.07 1.76
C LEU A 142 -4.11 8.91 2.73
N LEU A 143 -3.55 10.05 3.15
CA LEU A 143 -4.26 11.09 3.90
C LEU A 143 -4.35 12.35 3.04
N SER A 144 -5.45 13.10 3.13
CA SER A 144 -5.60 14.36 2.36
C SER A 144 -4.79 15.54 2.94
N ARG A 145 -4.19 15.36 4.11
CA ARG A 145 -3.30 16.33 4.76
C ARG A 145 -2.18 15.63 5.53
N LYS A 146 -1.02 16.29 5.66
CA LYS A 146 0.04 15.84 6.57
C LYS A 146 -0.46 15.94 8.00
N MET A 147 -0.20 14.92 8.80
CA MET A 147 -0.66 14.82 10.19
C MET A 147 0.47 14.30 11.07
N LYS A 148 0.39 14.56 12.37
CA LYS A 148 1.35 14.03 13.34
C LYS A 148 1.26 12.50 13.38
N ASP A 149 0.05 11.99 13.58
CA ASP A 149 -0.26 10.56 13.68
C ASP A 149 -1.56 10.27 12.91
N VAL A 150 -1.75 8.99 12.53
CA VAL A 150 -3.00 8.54 11.92
C VAL A 150 -4.08 8.40 13.00
N PRO A 151 -5.27 9.00 12.86
CA PRO A 151 -6.35 8.83 13.83
C PRO A 151 -6.75 7.36 14.04
N ASN A 152 -7.05 6.98 15.29
CA ASN A 152 -7.43 5.60 15.62
C ASN A 152 -8.69 5.13 14.88
N ASP A 153 -9.67 6.00 14.68
CA ASP A 153 -10.90 5.68 13.96
C ASP A 153 -10.62 5.39 12.47
N VAL A 154 -9.70 6.15 11.86
CA VAL A 154 -9.21 5.90 10.49
C VAL A 154 -8.51 4.54 10.43
N MET A 155 -7.64 4.22 11.40
CA MET A 155 -6.97 2.92 11.43
C MET A 155 -7.94 1.74 11.57
N TRP A 156 -9.01 1.89 12.36
CA TRP A 156 -10.06 0.88 12.46
C TRP A 156 -10.80 0.67 11.13
N LYS A 157 -11.14 1.75 10.43
CA LYS A 157 -11.73 1.69 9.09
C LYS A 157 -10.78 0.97 8.12
N VAL A 158 -9.50 1.35 8.09
CA VAL A 158 -8.47 0.75 7.23
C VAL A 158 -8.37 -0.76 7.42
N ARG A 159 -8.28 -1.23 8.67
CA ARG A 159 -8.23 -2.67 9.00
C ARG A 159 -9.46 -3.41 8.49
N ARG A 160 -10.65 -2.84 8.70
CA ARG A 160 -11.92 -3.42 8.26
C ARG A 160 -11.99 -3.50 6.73
N SER A 161 -11.58 -2.44 6.03
CA SER A 161 -11.61 -2.35 4.57
C SER A 161 -10.66 -3.35 3.92
N ILE A 162 -9.43 -3.47 4.42
CA ILE A 162 -8.45 -4.47 3.95
C ILE A 162 -8.99 -5.90 4.11
N ARG A 163 -9.62 -6.21 5.26
CA ARG A 163 -10.25 -7.53 5.47
C ARG A 163 -11.41 -7.77 4.51
N LYS A 164 -12.28 -6.78 4.31
CA LYS A 164 -13.40 -6.84 3.36
C LYS A 164 -12.91 -7.04 1.92
N ALA A 165 -11.73 -6.50 1.60
CA ALA A 165 -11.08 -6.63 0.30
C ALA A 165 -10.55 -8.04 0.01
N GLY A 166 -10.59 -8.96 1.00
CA GLY A 166 -10.13 -10.34 0.85
C GLY A 166 -8.66 -10.54 1.18
N VAL A 167 -8.02 -9.60 1.88
CA VAL A 167 -6.64 -9.74 2.33
C VAL A 167 -6.61 -10.58 3.60
N ILE A 168 -6.02 -11.77 3.50
CA ILE A 168 -6.03 -12.80 4.58
C ILE A 168 -4.71 -12.82 5.35
N LYS A 169 -3.59 -12.46 4.71
CA LYS A 169 -2.27 -12.37 5.35
C LYS A 169 -1.96 -10.90 5.68
N GLY A 170 -1.35 -10.68 6.83
CA GLY A 170 -0.94 -9.35 7.25
C GLY A 170 0.11 -8.77 6.31
N SER A 171 -0.06 -7.50 5.95
CA SER A 171 0.99 -6.68 5.35
C SER A 171 1.64 -5.85 6.46
N THR A 172 2.96 -5.77 6.50
CA THR A 172 3.68 -4.83 7.36
C THR A 172 3.68 -3.46 6.70
N TRP A 173 3.29 -2.43 7.44
CA TRP A 173 3.24 -1.06 6.94
C TRP A 173 4.14 -0.20 7.82
N PHE A 174 4.79 0.78 7.22
CA PHE A 174 5.72 1.65 7.89
C PHE A 174 5.31 3.11 7.74
N ALA A 175 5.53 3.91 8.78
CA ALA A 175 5.34 5.35 8.73
C ALA A 175 6.33 5.99 7.74
N SER A 176 5.81 6.83 6.84
CA SER A 176 6.62 7.60 5.91
C SER A 176 7.01 8.97 6.47
N GLY A 177 7.75 9.77 5.70
CA GLY A 177 8.02 11.18 6.00
C GLY A 177 6.81 12.10 5.89
N CYS A 178 5.66 11.61 5.43
CA CYS A 178 4.43 12.39 5.39
C CYS A 178 3.75 12.50 6.77
N LEU A 179 4.16 11.68 7.73
CA LEU A 179 3.77 11.82 9.14
C LEU A 179 4.83 12.65 9.88
N THR A 180 4.39 13.66 10.62
CA THR A 180 5.28 14.57 11.36
C THR A 180 5.54 14.15 12.80
N GLY A 181 4.83 13.12 13.30
CA GLY A 181 5.04 12.52 14.60
C GLY A 181 6.10 11.41 14.58
N LYS A 182 6.40 10.87 15.77
CA LYS A 182 6.99 9.54 15.89
C LYS A 182 5.91 8.56 15.45
N GLY A 183 5.67 8.41 14.15
CA GLY A 183 4.72 7.45 13.61
C GLY A 183 4.98 6.13 14.33
N SER A 184 4.03 5.72 15.18
CA SER A 184 4.38 4.97 16.38
C SER A 184 5.30 3.79 16.06
N GLU A 185 6.39 3.69 16.79
CA GLU A 185 7.30 2.55 16.71
C GLU A 185 6.55 1.24 17.09
N ASP A 186 5.37 1.36 17.71
CA ASP A 186 4.41 0.27 17.96
C ASP A 186 3.60 -0.18 16.73
N PHE A 187 3.59 0.59 15.63
CA PHE A 187 2.96 0.20 14.36
C PHE A 187 3.83 -0.79 13.56
N ILE A 188 5.06 -1.07 14.01
CA ILE A 188 5.82 -2.28 13.68
C ILE A 188 5.20 -3.48 14.41
N ASN A 189 3.90 -3.65 14.25
CA ASN A 189 3.26 -4.92 14.43
C ASN A 189 2.55 -5.14 13.13
N ASN A 190 2.92 -6.25 12.47
CA ASN A 190 2.17 -6.82 11.37
C ASN A 190 0.69 -6.44 11.51
N LEU A 191 0.01 -6.10 10.42
CA LEU A 191 -1.43 -6.38 10.34
C LEU A 191 -1.66 -7.91 10.41
N SER A 192 -0.99 -8.63 11.32
CA SER A 192 -1.34 -9.96 11.75
C SER A 192 -2.78 -9.85 12.21
N LEU A 193 -3.66 -10.31 11.33
CA LEU A 193 -5.10 -10.47 11.50
C LEU A 193 -5.39 -11.52 12.58
N VAL A 194 -4.81 -11.35 13.77
CA VAL A 194 -4.97 -12.26 14.89
C VAL A 194 -5.65 -11.49 16.02
N ARG A 195 -6.95 -11.75 16.09
CA ARG A 195 -7.88 -11.59 17.23
C ARG A 195 -8.41 -10.18 17.51
N GLY A 196 -9.57 -9.89 16.90
CA GLY A 196 -10.66 -9.14 17.53
C GLY A 196 -11.95 -9.97 17.44
N PRO A 197 -12.82 -9.97 18.46
CA PRO A 197 -13.98 -10.86 18.52
C PRO A 197 -15.03 -10.47 17.47
N LEU A 198 -15.82 -11.48 17.07
CA LEU A 198 -17.01 -11.36 16.21
C LEU A 198 -18.08 -10.49 16.87
#